data_AF-A0A2U1Q2F2-F1
#
_entry.id   AF-A0A2U1Q2F2-F1
#
_cell.length_a   1.000
_cell.length_b   1.000
_cell.length_c   1.000
_cell.angle_alpha   90.00
_cell.angle_beta   90.00
_cell.angle_gamma   90.00
#
_symmetry.space_group_name_H-M   'P 1'
#
loop_
_entity.id
_entity.type
_entity.pdbx_description
1 polymer ?
#
loop_
_entity_poly.entity_id
_entity_poly.type
_entity_poly.pdbx_seq_one_letter_code
_entity_poly.pdbx_strand_id
1 'polypeptide(L)'
;MCPDFPIIYHIGDHYLQFGQKEFCLIIGFRFGKVVTPKGRKDSPFRVRVFPEKKTMAVKSVKGTDLLKLLKGDRWSSISDDDAVRVCLLIACELLFMGREDRNVIPNHIMALVEDFQEWNAFPWGEYMWEKFYTRTVNVVPKHSQHHLNEIETNPYYQPTYNLYGFCWAFKVRIISNLII
;
A
#
# COMPACT_ATOMS: atom_id res chain seq x y z
N MET A 1 -17.78 1.64 3.54
CA MET A 1 -17.82 1.91 2.10
C MET A 1 -17.15 3.26 1.91
N CYS A 2 -16.12 3.34 1.07
CA CYS A 2 -15.50 4.63 0.76
C CYS A 2 -16.56 5.53 0.10
N PRO A 3 -16.68 6.82 0.44
CA PRO A 3 -17.60 7.69 -0.28
C PRO A 3 -17.20 7.78 -1.76
N ASP A 4 -18.18 7.78 -2.67
CA ASP A 4 -17.95 7.97 -4.12
C ASP A 4 -17.59 9.43 -4.48
N PHE A 5 -17.19 10.24 -3.49
CA PHE A 5 -16.81 11.62 -3.72
C PHE A 5 -15.37 11.71 -4.24
N PRO A 6 -15.12 12.45 -5.33
CA PRO A 6 -13.76 12.70 -5.80
C PRO A 6 -13.01 13.62 -4.84
N ILE A 7 -11.70 13.50 -4.81
CA ILE A 7 -10.82 14.51 -4.22
C ILE A 7 -10.80 15.72 -5.17
N ILE A 8 -11.07 16.91 -4.63
CA ILE A 8 -11.10 18.16 -5.39
C ILE A 8 -9.80 18.92 -5.14
N TYR A 9 -9.08 19.24 -6.21
CA TYR A 9 -7.88 20.07 -6.18
C TYR A 9 -8.17 21.42 -6.81
N HIS A 10 -7.85 22.50 -6.10
CA HIS A 10 -7.91 23.85 -6.62
C HIS A 10 -6.50 24.29 -7.05
N ILE A 11 -6.29 24.50 -8.35
CA ILE A 11 -4.99 24.84 -8.93
C ILE A 11 -5.16 26.07 -9.84
N GLY A 12 -4.67 27.22 -9.38
CA GLY A 12 -4.97 28.50 -10.02
C GLY A 12 -6.47 28.76 -9.98
N ASP A 13 -7.07 29.06 -11.13
CA ASP A 13 -8.53 29.24 -11.28
C ASP A 13 -9.28 27.95 -11.67
N HIS A 14 -8.60 26.80 -11.63
CA HIS A 14 -9.16 25.53 -12.08
C HIS A 14 -9.48 24.58 -10.92
N TYR A 15 -10.56 23.82 -11.07
CA TYR A 15 -10.92 22.73 -10.18
C TYR A 15 -10.71 21.40 -10.90
N LEU A 16 -9.81 20.56 -10.37
CA LEU A 16 -9.59 19.21 -10.85
C LEU A 16 -10.24 18.20 -9.90
N GLN A 17 -10.90 17.20 -10.48
CA GLN A 17 -11.50 16.10 -9.73
C GLN A 17 -10.68 14.83 -9.94
N PHE A 18 -10.38 14.13 -8.85
CA PHE A 18 -9.73 12.84 -8.88
C PHE A 18 -10.53 11.84 -8.05
N GLY A 19 -11.25 10.95 -8.72
CA GLY A 19 -12.11 9.94 -8.12
C GLY A 19 -11.67 8.51 -8.44
N GLN A 20 -12.56 7.57 -8.12
CA GLN A 20 -12.36 6.15 -8.38
C GLN A 20 -12.13 5.84 -9.86
N LYS A 21 -12.80 6.56 -10.77
CA LYS A 21 -12.68 6.34 -12.21
C LYS A 21 -11.28 6.67 -12.71
N GLU A 22 -10.76 7.83 -12.34
CA GLU A 22 -9.41 8.27 -12.70
C GLU A 22 -8.36 7.33 -12.07
N PHE A 23 -8.57 6.93 -10.82
CA PHE A 23 -7.72 5.95 -10.15
C PHE A 23 -7.71 4.60 -10.87
N CYS A 24 -8.88 4.08 -11.25
CA CYS A 24 -9.03 2.85 -12.01
C CYS A 24 -8.28 2.90 -13.36
N LEU A 25 -8.41 4.01 -14.09
CA LEU A 25 -7.71 4.21 -15.36
C LEU A 25 -6.19 4.19 -15.22
N ILE A 26 -5.66 4.67 -14.08
CA ILE A 26 -4.22 4.73 -13.84
C ILE A 26 -3.67 3.36 -13.42
N ILE A 27 -4.38 2.65 -12.54
CA ILE A 27 -3.86 1.43 -11.91
C ILE A 27 -4.23 0.14 -12.66
N GLY A 28 -5.31 0.15 -13.43
CA GLY A 28 -5.80 -1.02 -14.19
C GLY A 28 -6.37 -2.17 -13.33
N PHE A 29 -6.56 -1.97 -12.03
CA PHE A 29 -7.07 -2.98 -11.11
C PHE A 29 -8.60 -2.98 -11.03
N ARG A 30 -9.16 -4.16 -10.77
CA ARG A 30 -10.60 -4.39 -10.65
C ARG A 30 -11.18 -3.67 -9.42
N PHE A 31 -12.28 -2.95 -9.64
CA PHE A 31 -13.15 -2.43 -8.58
C PHE A 31 -14.30 -3.39 -8.29
N GLY A 32 -14.83 -3.33 -7.07
CA GLY A 32 -15.93 -4.21 -6.64
C GLY A 32 -15.99 -4.31 -5.12
N LYS A 33 -16.98 -5.06 -4.62
CA LYS A 33 -17.20 -5.20 -3.18
C LYS A 33 -16.02 -5.89 -2.50
N VAL A 34 -15.27 -5.14 -1.70
CA VAL A 34 -14.23 -5.70 -0.83
C VAL A 34 -14.89 -6.52 0.26
N VAL A 35 -14.73 -7.84 0.17
CA VAL A 35 -15.02 -8.76 1.27
C VAL A 35 -13.68 -9.19 1.84
N THR A 36 -13.28 -8.57 2.94
CA THR A 36 -12.06 -8.99 3.64
C THR A 36 -12.24 -10.44 4.07
N PRO A 37 -11.31 -11.35 3.72
CA PRO A 37 -11.41 -12.74 4.15
C PRO A 37 -11.51 -12.78 5.68
N LYS A 38 -12.64 -13.27 6.21
CA LYS A 38 -12.84 -13.37 7.65
C LYS A 38 -11.82 -14.36 8.22
N GLY A 39 -10.97 -13.91 9.13
CA GLY A 39 -10.54 -14.75 10.25
C GLY A 39 -9.56 -15.90 9.97
N ARG A 40 -8.79 -15.91 8.88
CA ARG A 40 -7.57 -16.75 8.86
C ARG A 40 -6.53 -16.12 9.80
N LYS A 41 -6.60 -16.45 11.10
CA LYS A 41 -5.64 -16.01 12.12
C LYS A 41 -4.24 -16.53 11.84
N ASP A 42 -4.15 -17.66 11.14
CA ASP A 42 -2.90 -18.28 10.72
C ASP A 42 -2.88 -18.46 9.20
N SER A 43 -1.84 -17.94 8.58
CA SER A 43 -1.48 -18.19 7.20
C SER A 43 -0.46 -19.33 7.18
N PRO A 44 -0.79 -20.51 6.62
CA PRO A 44 0.18 -21.59 6.41
C PRO A 44 1.45 -21.12 5.68
N PHE A 45 1.32 -20.21 4.72
CA PHE A 45 2.43 -19.53 4.05
C PHE A 45 3.40 -18.90 5.04
N ARG A 46 2.93 -18.14 6.04
CA ARG A 46 3.82 -17.58 7.08
C ARG A 46 4.66 -18.65 7.77
N VAL A 47 4.04 -19.79 8.07
CA VAL A 47 4.70 -20.91 8.76
C VAL A 47 5.75 -21.57 7.89
N ARG A 48 5.49 -21.75 6.59
CA ARG A 48 6.45 -22.34 5.63
C ARG A 48 7.63 -21.40 5.37
N VAL A 49 7.34 -20.12 5.19
CA VAL A 49 8.33 -19.15 4.70
C VAL A 49 9.14 -18.52 5.83
N PHE A 50 8.50 -18.25 6.98
CA PHE A 50 9.12 -17.64 8.16
C PHE A 50 9.05 -18.56 9.39
N PRO A 51 9.61 -19.78 9.33
CA PRO A 51 9.55 -20.74 10.44
C PRO A 51 10.19 -20.20 11.73
N GLU A 52 11.21 -19.35 11.62
CA GLU A 52 11.88 -18.71 12.75
C GLU A 52 10.95 -17.83 13.57
N LYS A 53 9.92 -17.23 12.95
CA LYS A 53 8.95 -16.39 13.65
C LYS A 53 8.00 -17.18 14.55
N LYS A 54 7.97 -18.51 14.48
CA LYS A 54 7.12 -19.34 15.36
C LYS A 54 7.53 -19.23 16.82
N THR A 55 8.83 -19.17 17.08
CA THR A 55 9.42 -19.15 18.43
C THR A 55 9.62 -17.74 18.96
N MET A 56 9.50 -16.72 18.11
CA MET A 56 9.62 -15.32 18.50
C MET A 56 8.36 -14.81 19.22
N ALA A 57 8.56 -13.89 20.16
CA ALA A 57 7.46 -13.15 20.80
C ALA A 57 6.64 -12.35 19.77
N VAL A 58 7.31 -11.81 18.74
CA VAL A 58 6.68 -11.06 17.65
C VAL A 58 6.58 -11.93 16.40
N LYS A 59 5.36 -12.42 16.12
CA LYS A 59 5.07 -13.31 14.99
C LYS A 59 4.63 -12.58 13.72
N SER A 60 4.57 -11.25 13.74
CA SER A 60 4.19 -10.45 12.58
C SER A 60 5.31 -10.43 11.54
N VAL A 61 4.91 -10.45 10.27
CA VAL A 61 5.80 -10.30 9.12
C VAL A 61 5.77 -8.83 8.71
N LYS A 62 6.94 -8.25 8.49
CA LYS A 62 7.14 -6.88 8.00
C LYS A 62 7.65 -6.92 6.55
N GLY A 63 7.56 -5.79 5.86
CA GLY A 63 8.20 -5.62 4.55
C GLY A 63 9.70 -5.92 4.58
N THR A 64 10.40 -5.54 5.66
CA THR A 64 11.82 -5.86 5.85
C THR A 64 12.09 -7.35 5.90
N ASP A 65 11.18 -8.16 6.46
CA ASP A 65 11.34 -9.62 6.50
C ASP A 65 11.22 -10.22 5.08
N LEU A 66 10.27 -9.72 4.28
CA LEU A 66 10.10 -10.13 2.88
C LEU A 66 11.33 -9.76 2.04
N LEU A 67 11.83 -8.54 2.18
CA LEU A 67 13.02 -8.08 1.45
C LEU A 67 14.29 -8.82 1.86
N LYS A 68 14.44 -9.15 3.14
CA LYS A 68 15.55 -9.97 3.63
C LYS A 68 15.51 -11.37 3.06
N LEU A 69 14.33 -11.98 2.99
CA LEU A 69 14.15 -13.29 2.38
C LEU A 69 14.52 -13.26 0.89
N LEU A 70 13.99 -12.30 0.13
CA LEU A 70 14.24 -12.15 -1.31
C LEU A 70 15.74 -12.00 -1.63
N LYS A 71 16.50 -11.33 -0.77
CA LYS A 71 17.94 -11.07 -0.96
C LYS A 71 18.84 -12.11 -0.29
N GLY A 72 18.27 -13.05 0.47
CA GLY A 72 19.02 -14.00 1.29
C GLY A 72 19.16 -15.37 0.63
N ASP A 73 20.10 -16.16 1.14
CA ASP A 73 20.42 -17.49 0.59
C ASP A 73 19.22 -18.45 0.62
N ARG A 74 18.32 -18.27 1.60
CA ARG A 74 17.08 -19.03 1.73
C ARG A 74 16.06 -18.79 0.60
N TRP A 75 16.22 -17.76 -0.23
CA TRP A 75 15.35 -17.54 -1.38
C TRP A 75 15.32 -18.75 -2.33
N SER A 76 16.48 -19.39 -2.51
CA SER A 76 16.60 -20.57 -3.37
C SER A 76 15.98 -21.85 -2.80
N SER A 77 15.59 -21.84 -1.52
CA SER A 77 15.08 -23.03 -0.82
C SER A 77 13.58 -23.02 -0.54
N ILE A 78 12.87 -21.94 -0.90
CA ILE A 78 11.40 -21.90 -0.86
C ILE A 78 10.83 -22.45 -2.17
N SER A 79 9.58 -22.92 -2.13
CA SER A 79 8.88 -23.36 -3.36
C SER A 79 8.65 -22.18 -4.31
N ASP A 80 8.57 -22.46 -5.62
CA ASP A 80 8.24 -21.45 -6.64
C ASP A 80 6.93 -20.73 -6.31
N ASP A 81 5.91 -21.47 -5.86
CA ASP A 81 4.64 -20.88 -5.44
C ASP A 81 4.84 -19.90 -4.27
N ASP A 82 5.60 -20.28 -3.24
CA ASP A 82 5.87 -19.39 -2.10
C ASP A 82 6.75 -18.19 -2.49
N ALA A 83 7.67 -18.35 -3.45
CA ALA A 83 8.43 -17.25 -4.03
C ALA A 83 7.50 -16.24 -4.74
N VAL A 84 6.54 -16.74 -5.55
CA VAL A 84 5.51 -15.90 -6.17
C VAL A 84 4.69 -15.17 -5.11
N ARG A 85 4.28 -15.85 -4.03
CA ARG A 85 3.55 -15.20 -2.91
C ARG A 85 4.35 -14.08 -2.27
N VAL A 86 5.65 -14.26 -2.04
CA VAL A 86 6.54 -13.20 -1.51
C VAL A 86 6.60 -12.01 -2.48
N CYS A 87 6.77 -12.26 -3.78
CA CYS A 87 6.78 -11.22 -4.80
C CYS A 87 5.46 -10.44 -4.86
N LEU A 88 4.32 -11.13 -4.78
CA LEU A 88 2.99 -10.52 -4.74
C LEU A 88 2.81 -9.62 -3.51
N LEU A 89 3.26 -10.06 -2.33
CA LEU A 89 3.22 -9.25 -1.12
C LEU A 89 4.10 -8.00 -1.21
N ILE A 90 5.32 -8.13 -1.76
CA ILE A 90 6.23 -7.00 -1.97
C ILE A 90 5.61 -5.99 -2.95
N ALA A 91 5.11 -6.46 -4.09
CA ALA A 91 4.49 -5.60 -5.09
C ALA A 91 3.25 -4.89 -4.52
N CYS A 92 2.37 -5.64 -3.84
CA CYS A 92 1.18 -5.08 -3.22
C CYS A 92 1.52 -4.04 -2.15
N GLU A 93 2.26 -4.42 -1.11
CA GLU A 93 2.38 -3.60 0.10
C GLU A 93 3.45 -2.51 -0.03
N LEU A 94 4.57 -2.79 -0.71
CA LEU A 94 5.68 -1.85 -0.80
C LEU A 94 5.62 -0.98 -2.06
N LEU A 95 5.12 -1.50 -3.19
CA LEU A 95 5.04 -0.72 -4.43
C LEU A 95 3.69 -0.02 -4.57
N PHE A 96 2.60 -0.78 -4.65
CA PHE A 96 1.28 -0.21 -4.94
C PHE A 96 0.69 0.56 -3.76
N MET A 97 0.74 -0.01 -2.57
CA MET A 97 0.29 0.64 -1.33
C MET A 97 1.33 1.60 -0.74
N GLY A 98 2.58 1.48 -1.20
CA GLY A 98 3.72 2.33 -0.83
C GLY A 98 3.99 2.37 0.67
N ARG A 99 3.73 1.27 1.37
CA ARG A 99 3.97 1.20 2.81
C ARG A 99 5.47 1.07 3.05
N GLU A 100 5.96 1.76 4.07
CA GLU A 100 7.33 1.58 4.52
C GLU A 100 7.56 0.13 4.96
N ASP A 101 8.74 -0.41 4.66
CA ASP A 101 9.10 -1.81 4.90
C ASP A 101 9.12 -2.19 6.39
N ARG A 102 9.30 -1.23 7.30
CA ARG A 102 9.18 -1.43 8.75
C ARG A 102 7.76 -1.76 9.22
N ASN A 103 6.75 -1.52 8.38
CA ASN A 103 5.36 -1.80 8.71
C ASN A 103 5.03 -3.29 8.61
N VAL A 104 4.14 -3.72 9.49
CA VAL A 104 3.58 -5.08 9.47
C VAL A 104 2.65 -5.24 8.26
N ILE A 105 2.78 -6.38 7.59
CA ILE A 105 1.88 -6.82 6.53
C ILE A 105 0.54 -7.22 7.18
N PRO A 106 -0.60 -6.66 6.74
CA PRO A 106 -1.89 -6.98 7.34
C PRO A 106 -2.23 -8.48 7.23
N ASN A 107 -2.78 -9.05 8.30
CA ASN A 107 -3.08 -10.49 8.37
C ASN A 107 -4.04 -10.95 7.25
N HIS A 108 -4.99 -10.12 6.84
CA HIS A 108 -5.91 -10.49 5.76
C HIS A 108 -5.21 -10.53 4.39
N ILE A 109 -4.17 -9.73 4.17
CA ILE A 109 -3.35 -9.79 2.94
C ILE A 109 -2.45 -11.03 2.97
N MET A 110 -1.84 -11.33 4.13
CA MET A 110 -1.10 -12.58 4.35
C MET A 110 -1.97 -13.83 4.13
N ALA A 111 -3.25 -13.77 4.51
CA ALA A 111 -4.19 -14.86 4.31
C ALA A 111 -4.64 -14.99 2.85
N LEU A 112 -4.79 -13.86 2.15
CA LEU A 112 -5.24 -13.80 0.76
C LEU A 112 -4.20 -14.41 -0.19
N VAL A 113 -2.91 -14.19 0.06
CA VAL A 113 -1.84 -14.68 -0.82
C VAL A 113 -1.70 -16.22 -0.81
N GLU A 114 -2.33 -16.91 0.15
CA GLU A 114 -2.36 -18.37 0.17
C GLU A 114 -3.07 -18.93 -1.07
N ASP A 115 -4.15 -18.27 -1.50
CA ASP A 115 -5.02 -18.68 -2.59
C ASP A 115 -4.88 -17.71 -3.77
N PHE A 116 -4.20 -18.13 -4.83
CA PHE A 116 -3.99 -17.31 -6.02
C PHE A 116 -5.29 -16.96 -6.75
N GLN A 117 -6.31 -17.83 -6.71
CA GLN A 117 -7.58 -17.54 -7.35
C GLN A 117 -8.31 -16.45 -6.55
N GLU A 118 -8.32 -16.55 -5.22
CA GLU A 118 -8.88 -15.51 -4.34
C GLU A 118 -8.11 -14.19 -4.51
N TRP A 119 -6.78 -14.23 -4.54
CA TRP A 119 -5.92 -13.07 -4.78
C TRP A 119 -6.22 -12.36 -6.11
N ASN A 120 -6.33 -13.13 -7.20
CA ASN A 120 -6.59 -12.58 -8.54
C ASN A 120 -8.04 -12.07 -8.69
N ALA A 121 -8.99 -12.68 -7.98
CA ALA A 121 -10.38 -12.23 -7.98
C ALA A 121 -10.62 -11.00 -7.08
N PHE A 122 -9.73 -10.76 -6.11
CA PHE A 122 -9.87 -9.69 -5.13
C PHE A 122 -9.97 -8.30 -5.80
N PRO A 123 -10.89 -7.43 -5.37
CA PRO A 123 -11.07 -6.10 -5.95
C PRO A 123 -9.98 -5.13 -5.49
N TRP A 124 -8.76 -5.33 -5.98
CA TRP A 124 -7.57 -4.53 -5.63
C TRP A 124 -7.77 -3.03 -5.87
N GLY A 125 -8.50 -2.65 -6.91
CA GLY A 125 -8.76 -1.24 -7.22
C GLY A 125 -9.56 -0.56 -6.13
N GLU A 126 -10.63 -1.20 -5.65
CA GLU A 126 -11.44 -0.72 -4.53
C GLU A 126 -10.62 -0.67 -3.24
N TYR A 127 -9.88 -1.75 -2.94
CA TYR A 127 -9.07 -1.84 -1.72
C TYR A 127 -8.00 -0.75 -1.65
N MET A 128 -7.29 -0.53 -2.75
CA MET A 128 -6.26 0.50 -2.87
C MET A 128 -6.87 1.89 -2.85
N TRP A 129 -8.00 2.11 -3.53
CA TRP A 129 -8.71 3.39 -3.53
C TRP A 129 -9.13 3.80 -2.11
N GLU A 130 -9.75 2.89 -1.35
CA GLU A 130 -10.19 3.19 0.02
C GLU A 130 -9.02 3.70 0.88
N LYS A 131 -7.84 3.05 0.78
CA LYS A 131 -6.66 3.46 1.55
C LYS A 131 -6.05 4.76 1.03
N PHE A 132 -5.96 4.91 -0.29
CA PHE A 132 -5.46 6.14 -0.91
C PHE A 132 -6.33 7.34 -0.54
N TYR A 133 -7.65 7.23 -0.72
CA TYR A 133 -8.61 8.28 -0.43
C TYR A 133 -8.56 8.69 1.04
N THR A 134 -8.63 7.73 1.96
CA THR A 134 -8.64 8.00 3.41
C THR A 134 -7.40 8.78 3.87
N ARG A 135 -6.24 8.45 3.30
CA ARG A 135 -4.96 9.11 3.61
C ARG A 135 -4.84 10.50 2.99
N THR A 136 -5.37 10.68 1.77
CA THR A 136 -5.14 11.87 0.96
C THR A 136 -6.20 12.95 1.19
N VAL A 137 -7.47 12.56 1.34
CA VAL A 137 -8.56 13.51 1.49
C VAL A 137 -8.32 14.38 2.72
N ASN A 138 -8.36 15.70 2.53
CA ASN A 138 -8.18 16.69 3.58
C ASN A 138 -6.85 16.53 4.37
N VAL A 139 -5.78 16.04 3.74
CA VAL A 139 -4.48 15.83 4.41
C VAL A 139 -3.92 17.12 5.01
N VAL A 140 -4.03 18.25 4.30
CA VAL A 140 -3.55 19.56 4.78
C VAL A 140 -4.24 19.99 6.07
N PRO A 141 -5.59 20.14 6.11
CA PRO A 141 -6.27 20.54 7.34
C PRO A 141 -6.19 19.49 8.47
N LYS A 142 -6.00 18.21 8.15
CA LYS A 142 -5.79 17.17 9.19
C LYS A 142 -4.49 17.36 9.97
N HIS A 143 -3.46 17.89 9.33
CA HIS A 143 -2.13 18.05 9.94
C HIS A 143 -1.76 19.52 10.19
N SER A 144 -2.59 20.49 9.79
CA SER A 144 -2.29 21.91 9.89
C SER A 144 -1.96 22.34 11.31
N GLN A 145 -2.76 21.94 12.31
CA GLN A 145 -2.52 22.32 13.70
C GLN A 145 -1.18 21.78 14.23
N HIS A 146 -0.85 20.53 13.88
CA HIS A 146 0.44 19.95 14.25
C HIS A 146 1.59 20.77 13.65
N HIS A 147 1.52 21.10 12.35
CA HIS A 147 2.56 21.89 11.70
C HIS A 147 2.67 23.30 12.27
N LEU A 148 1.55 23.95 12.61
CA LEU A 148 1.57 25.26 13.27
C LEU A 148 2.30 25.21 14.61
N ASN A 149 2.02 24.20 15.44
CA ASN A 149 2.70 24.01 16.72
C ASN A 149 4.23 23.76 16.55
N GLU A 150 4.63 23.00 15.53
CA GLU A 150 6.04 22.74 15.25
C GLU A 150 6.78 24.01 14.76
N ILE A 151 6.10 24.87 13.97
CA ILE A 151 6.66 26.15 13.52
C ILE A 151 6.89 27.10 14.71
N GLU A 152 5.97 27.12 15.68
CA GLU A 152 6.12 27.95 16.89
C GLU A 152 7.34 27.55 17.73
N THR A 153 7.68 26.26 17.75
CA THR A 153 8.77 25.70 18.56
C THR A 153 10.11 25.66 17.82
N ASN A 154 10.09 25.56 16.49
CA ASN A 154 11.29 25.50 15.66
C ASN A 154 11.11 26.32 14.37
N PRO A 155 11.73 27.51 14.26
CA PRO A 155 11.60 28.37 13.08
C PRO A 155 12.22 27.77 11.80
N TYR A 156 13.03 26.71 11.91
CA TYR A 156 13.59 25.98 10.77
C TYR A 156 12.73 24.77 10.35
N TYR A 157 11.62 24.51 11.05
CA TYR A 157 10.72 23.42 10.70
C TYR A 157 10.06 23.66 9.34
N GLN A 158 10.11 22.64 8.47
CA GLN A 158 9.39 22.64 7.21
C GLN A 158 8.26 21.59 7.25
N PRO A 159 6.99 22.01 7.11
CA PRO A 159 5.87 21.08 7.00
C PRO A 159 6.08 20.12 5.85
N THR A 160 6.04 18.82 6.14
CA THR A 160 6.13 17.76 5.13
C THR A 160 4.88 16.89 5.20
N TYR A 161 4.39 16.52 4.02
CA TYR A 161 3.23 15.65 3.86
C TYR A 161 3.66 14.40 3.10
N ASN A 162 3.45 13.23 3.69
CA ASN A 162 3.79 11.96 3.06
C ASN A 162 2.62 11.46 2.22
N LEU A 163 2.84 11.35 0.91
CA LEU A 163 1.93 10.65 0.01
C LEU A 163 2.51 9.26 -0.29
N TYR A 164 1.82 8.21 0.17
CA TYR A 164 2.26 6.82 0.02
C TYR A 164 1.50 6.12 -1.11
N GLY A 165 2.18 5.24 -1.85
CA GLY A 165 1.59 4.35 -2.83
C GLY A 165 1.87 4.75 -4.27
N PHE A 166 0.84 4.64 -5.11
CA PHE A 166 0.84 4.87 -6.56
C PHE A 166 1.31 6.27 -7.03
N CYS A 167 1.84 7.10 -6.13
CA CYS A 167 2.63 8.31 -6.39
C CYS A 167 3.68 8.10 -7.51
N TRP A 168 4.25 6.90 -7.60
CA TRP A 168 5.22 6.57 -8.65
C TRP A 168 4.61 6.56 -10.05
N ALA A 169 3.37 6.11 -10.26
CA ALA A 169 2.75 6.18 -11.58
C ALA A 169 2.42 7.62 -11.99
N PHE A 170 2.13 8.50 -11.02
CA PHE A 170 2.03 9.93 -11.28
C PHE A 170 3.39 10.53 -11.67
N LYS A 171 4.50 10.08 -11.07
CA LYS A 171 5.85 10.50 -11.48
C LYS A 171 6.24 10.02 -12.89
N VAL A 172 5.94 8.76 -13.24
CA VAL A 172 6.28 8.20 -14.56
C VAL A 172 5.57 8.95 -15.70
N ARG A 173 4.31 9.37 -15.50
CA ARG A 173 3.54 10.13 -16.49
C ARG A 173 4.00 11.60 -16.64
N ILE A 174 4.60 12.19 -15.61
CA ILE A 174 5.18 13.54 -15.70
C ILE A 174 6.49 13.52 -16.52
N ILE A 175 7.31 12.48 -16.35
CA ILE A 175 8.58 12.36 -17.10
C ILE A 175 8.32 12.11 -18.58
N SER A 176 7.31 11.32 -18.95
CA SER A 176 6.98 11.07 -20.35
C SER A 176 6.34 12.27 -21.08
N ASN A 177 5.78 13.25 -20.36
CA ASN A 177 5.24 14.49 -20.93
C ASN A 177 6.23 15.66 -20.92
N LEU A 178 7.47 15.45 -20.46
CA LEU A 178 8.57 16.43 -20.52
C LEU A 178 9.60 16.11 -21.61
N ILE A 179 9.35 15.08 -22.42
CA ILE A 179 10.19 14.68 -23.57
C ILE A 179 9.34 14.64 -24.87
N ILE A 180 8.44 15.62 -25.04
CA ILE A 180 7.86 15.99 -26.34
C ILE A 180 7.92 17.51 -26.45
#